data_AF-A0A953Y1K4-F1
#
_entry.id   AF-A0A953Y1K4-F1
#
_cell.length_a   1.000
_cell.length_b   1.000
_cell.length_c   1.000
_cell.angle_alpha   90.00
_cell.angle_beta   90.00
_cell.angle_gamma   90.00
#
_symmetry.space_group_name_H-M   'P 1'
#
loop_
_entity.id
_entity.type
_entity.pdbx_description
1 polymer ?
#
loop_
_entity_poly.entity_id
_entity_poly.type
_entity_poly.pdbx_seq_one_letter_code
_entity_poly.pdbx_strand_id
1 'polypeptide(L)'
;MPDSSPDELNAERARLARAAPDLLARIERIVDATPLFYATSAALRGGALPGGGCAIPLGAAVQLWDAGAWRAPCHACGALGFVLSYAGSCLSGGYSWTGVCARAGCAGAFTKASRSLVELHGPAQEVLGRRDPTRAWRRVAVRGEQGPGAGSAPLSALLGALLAEAAGQGSSLHCG
;
A
#
# COMPACT_ATOMS: atom_id res chain seq x y z
N MET A 1 -9.44 -17.77 -0.46
CA MET A 1 -8.47 -16.66 -0.32
C MET A 1 -7.11 -17.30 -0.08
N PRO A 2 -5.95 -16.71 -0.43
CA PRO A 2 -4.72 -17.26 0.11
C PRO A 2 -4.79 -17.10 1.63
N ASP A 3 -4.57 -18.22 2.32
CA ASP A 3 -4.68 -18.41 3.77
C ASP A 3 -3.54 -17.71 4.52
N SER A 4 -3.33 -16.42 4.26
CA SER A 4 -2.26 -15.71 4.94
C SER A 4 -2.58 -15.61 6.41
N SER A 5 -1.73 -16.23 7.23
CA SER A 5 -1.86 -16.17 8.67
C SER A 5 -1.73 -14.72 9.15
N PRO A 6 -2.28 -14.38 10.33
CA PRO A 6 -2.04 -13.08 10.94
C PRO A 6 -0.55 -12.70 11.00
N ASP A 7 0.32 -13.68 11.22
CA ASP A 7 1.77 -13.49 11.29
C ASP A 7 2.38 -13.15 9.93
N GLU A 8 1.94 -13.80 8.86
CA GLU A 8 2.38 -13.48 7.50
C GLU A 8 1.97 -12.07 7.10
N LEU A 9 0.73 -11.67 7.41
CA LEU A 9 0.23 -10.31 7.16
C LEU A 9 1.03 -9.28 7.96
N ASN A 10 1.34 -9.55 9.22
CA ASN A 10 2.16 -8.68 10.04
C ASN A 10 3.60 -8.57 9.51
N ALA A 11 4.18 -9.68 9.05
CA ALA A 11 5.51 -9.69 8.43
C ALA A 11 5.53 -8.92 7.10
N GLU A 12 4.49 -9.02 6.29
CA GLU A 12 4.35 -8.25 5.04
C GLU A 12 4.19 -6.74 5.31
N ARG A 13 3.33 -6.37 6.27
CA ARG A 13 3.19 -4.97 6.74
C ARG A 13 4.52 -4.39 7.18
N ALA A 14 5.30 -5.14 7.97
CA ALA A 14 6.61 -4.70 8.44
C ALA A 14 7.63 -4.53 7.29
N ARG A 15 7.59 -5.40 6.27
CA ARG A 15 8.43 -5.27 5.06
C ARG A 15 8.07 -4.01 4.27
N LEU A 16 6.78 -3.78 4.04
CA LEU A 16 6.28 -2.58 3.37
C LEU A 16 6.64 -1.30 4.12
N ALA A 17 6.53 -1.32 5.45
CA ALA A 17 6.92 -0.19 6.30
C ALA A 17 8.36 0.26 6.06
N ARG A 18 9.28 -0.70 6.05
CA ARG A 18 10.71 -0.45 5.84
C ARG A 18 11.02 0.01 4.43
N ALA A 19 10.29 -0.51 3.45
CA ALA A 19 10.47 -0.14 2.05
C ALA A 19 9.78 1.18 1.67
N ALA A 20 8.79 1.67 2.43
CA ALA A 20 8.00 2.83 2.06
C ALA A 20 8.82 4.12 1.79
N PRO A 21 9.85 4.47 2.58
CA PRO A 21 10.74 5.58 2.24
C PRO A 21 11.46 5.38 0.90
N ASP A 22 11.97 4.17 0.64
CA ASP A 22 12.67 3.84 -0.61
C ASP A 22 11.74 3.81 -1.83
N LEU A 23 10.48 3.42 -1.63
CA LEU A 23 9.44 3.45 -2.65
C LEU A 23 9.08 4.90 -3.00
N LEU A 24 8.95 5.77 -1.99
CA LEU A 24 8.72 7.21 -2.19
C LEU A 24 9.85 7.86 -2.99
N ALA A 25 11.11 7.51 -2.69
CA ALA A 25 12.26 7.99 -3.45
C ALA A 25 12.26 7.53 -4.93
N ARG A 26 11.39 6.57 -5.30
CA ARG A 26 11.28 5.98 -6.64
C ARG A 26 9.88 6.17 -7.23
N ILE A 27 9.12 7.13 -6.74
CA ILE A 27 7.72 7.33 -7.10
C ILE A 27 7.52 7.40 -8.61
N GLU A 28 8.30 8.20 -9.34
CA GLU A 28 8.17 8.36 -10.79
C GLU A 28 8.24 7.01 -11.52
N ARG A 29 9.28 6.21 -11.23
CA ARG A 29 9.45 4.87 -11.83
C ARG A 29 8.29 3.94 -11.51
N ILE A 30 7.82 3.92 -10.27
CA ILE A 30 6.71 3.06 -9.83
C ILE A 30 5.41 3.49 -10.51
N VAL A 31 5.21 4.81 -10.66
CA VAL A 31 3.99 5.40 -11.20
C VAL A 31 3.92 5.26 -12.73
N ASP A 32 5.05 5.32 -13.42
CA ASP A 32 5.13 5.26 -14.88
C ASP A 32 5.21 3.83 -15.42
N ALA A 33 5.80 2.90 -14.67
CA ALA A 33 5.85 1.50 -15.07
C ALA A 33 4.56 0.77 -14.70
N THR A 34 3.69 0.51 -15.69
CA THR A 34 2.43 -0.24 -15.52
C THR A 34 2.56 -1.51 -14.64
N PRO A 35 3.57 -2.38 -14.81
CA PRO A 35 3.70 -3.57 -13.96
C PRO A 35 3.97 -3.25 -12.48
N LEU A 36 4.73 -2.17 -12.21
CA LEU A 36 5.02 -1.74 -10.84
C LEU A 36 3.82 -1.03 -10.22
N PHE A 37 3.11 -0.21 -11.00
CA PHE A 37 1.93 0.50 -10.54
C PHE A 37 0.88 -0.49 -10.02
N TYR A 38 0.57 -1.52 -10.82
CA TYR A 38 -0.46 -2.51 -10.51
C TYR A 38 0.03 -3.68 -9.63
N ALA A 39 1.27 -3.64 -9.12
CA ALA A 39 1.72 -4.62 -8.14
C ALA A 39 0.83 -4.57 -6.88
N THR A 40 0.54 -5.73 -6.27
CA THR A 40 -0.36 -5.83 -5.12
C THR A 40 0.28 -6.53 -3.93
N SER A 41 -0.18 -6.16 -2.74
CA SER A 41 0.22 -6.74 -1.46
C SER A 41 -1.01 -7.17 -0.69
N ALA A 42 -0.92 -8.23 0.12
CA ALA A 42 -2.03 -8.58 1.00
C ALA A 42 -2.27 -7.53 2.10
N ALA A 43 -1.24 -6.73 2.42
CA ALA A 43 -1.31 -5.64 3.38
C ALA A 43 -1.90 -4.34 2.82
N LEU A 44 -1.85 -4.12 1.49
CA LEU A 44 -2.41 -2.92 0.83
C LEU A 44 -3.86 -3.17 0.40
N ARG A 45 -4.81 -2.81 1.27
CA ARG A 45 -6.24 -3.07 1.03
C ARG A 45 -7.14 -1.95 1.54
N GLY A 46 -8.29 -1.79 0.89
CA GLY A 46 -9.29 -0.81 1.28
C GLY A 46 -10.68 -1.35 1.10
N GLY A 47 -11.60 -1.03 2.00
CA GLY A 47 -12.99 -1.44 1.83
C GLY A 47 -13.93 -0.85 2.85
N ALA A 48 -15.20 -0.82 2.49
CA ALA A 48 -16.28 -0.53 3.42
C ALA A 48 -17.45 -1.47 3.13
N LEU A 49 -17.99 -2.09 4.17
CA LEU A 49 -19.21 -2.89 4.04
C LEU A 49 -20.42 -1.98 3.80
N PRO A 50 -21.34 -2.35 2.89
CA PRO A 50 -21.37 -3.59 2.10
C PRO A 50 -20.60 -3.54 0.76
N GLY A 51 -19.95 -2.43 0.41
CA GLY A 51 -19.23 -2.22 -0.86
C GLY A 51 -18.01 -3.13 -1.12
N GLY A 52 -17.69 -4.04 -0.21
CA GLY A 52 -16.60 -5.01 -0.34
C GLY A 52 -15.21 -4.43 -0.07
N GLY A 53 -14.20 -5.26 -0.21
CA GLY A 53 -12.79 -4.88 -0.11
C GLY A 53 -12.06 -5.03 -1.44
N CYS A 54 -11.09 -4.16 -1.71
CA CYS A 54 -10.22 -4.22 -2.86
C CYS A 54 -8.75 -4.25 -2.45
N ALA A 55 -7.92 -4.82 -3.32
CA ALA A 55 -6.49 -4.59 -3.26
C ALA A 55 -6.19 -3.15 -3.71
N ILE A 56 -5.22 -2.52 -3.08
CA ILE A 56 -4.74 -1.19 -3.45
C ILE A 56 -3.42 -1.38 -4.20
N PRO A 57 -3.34 -0.96 -5.48
CA PRO A 57 -2.11 -1.01 -6.24
C PRO A 57 -0.96 -0.27 -5.53
N LEU A 58 0.25 -0.79 -5.64
CA LEU A 58 1.45 -0.19 -5.06
C LEU A 58 1.62 1.25 -5.52
N GLY A 59 1.49 1.52 -6.81
CA GLY A 59 1.64 2.87 -7.35
C GLY A 59 0.62 3.85 -6.76
N ALA A 60 -0.62 3.41 -6.55
CA ALA A 60 -1.62 4.23 -5.89
C ALA A 60 -1.26 4.50 -4.42
N ALA A 61 -0.81 3.49 -3.67
CA ALA A 61 -0.36 3.66 -2.29
C ALA A 61 0.81 4.65 -2.18
N VAL A 62 1.80 4.55 -3.09
CA VAL A 62 2.95 5.47 -3.12
C VAL A 62 2.53 6.90 -3.42
N GLN A 63 1.61 7.13 -4.37
CA GLN A 63 1.05 8.46 -4.63
C GLN A 63 0.28 9.03 -3.43
N LEU A 64 -0.47 8.19 -2.71
CA LEU A 64 -1.19 8.61 -1.49
C LEU A 64 -0.24 8.93 -0.34
N TRP A 65 0.85 8.19 -0.22
CA TRP A 65 1.90 8.52 0.73
C TRP A 65 2.58 9.82 0.32
N ASP A 66 2.94 10.03 -0.93
CA ASP A 66 3.62 11.24 -1.39
C ASP A 66 2.80 12.50 -1.17
N ALA A 67 1.51 12.46 -1.52
CA ALA A 67 0.55 13.54 -1.26
C ALA A 67 0.23 13.76 0.22
N GLY A 68 0.76 12.93 1.13
CA GLY A 68 0.53 13.03 2.58
C GLY A 68 -0.83 12.53 3.06
N ALA A 69 -1.76 12.19 2.16
CA ALA A 69 -3.09 11.68 2.51
C ALA A 69 -3.02 10.41 3.37
N TRP A 70 -2.03 9.55 3.12
CA TRP A 70 -1.84 8.28 3.82
C TRP A 70 -0.61 8.28 4.72
N ARG A 71 -0.25 9.46 5.23
CA ARG A 71 0.78 9.66 6.24
C ARG A 71 0.13 9.99 7.58
N ALA A 72 0.60 9.37 8.64
CA ALA A 72 0.12 9.65 9.99
C ALA A 72 1.24 9.46 11.01
N PRO A 73 1.27 10.23 12.12
CA PRO A 73 2.25 10.01 13.17
C PRO A 73 2.01 8.67 13.87
N CYS A 74 3.07 7.92 14.11
CA CYS A 74 3.04 6.70 14.90
C CYS A 74 2.68 7.04 16.35
N HIS A 75 1.66 6.40 16.91
CA HIS A 75 1.25 6.65 18.30
C HIS A 75 2.31 6.23 19.33
N ALA A 76 3.19 5.29 19.00
CA ALA A 76 4.20 4.77 19.93
C ALA A 76 5.41 5.71 20.05
N CYS A 77 5.83 6.37 18.97
CA CYS A 77 7.07 7.16 18.97
C CYS A 77 6.97 8.54 18.29
N GLY A 78 5.80 8.92 17.78
CA GLY A 78 5.57 10.18 17.07
C GLY A 78 6.18 10.27 15.66
N ALA A 79 7.05 9.34 15.27
CA ALA A 79 7.66 9.34 13.95
C ALA A 79 6.64 9.10 12.83
N LEU A 80 7.01 9.45 11.60
CA LEU A 80 6.16 9.24 10.43
C LEU A 80 5.78 7.75 10.27
N GLY A 81 4.51 7.50 9.99
CA GLY A 81 3.99 6.20 9.62
C GLY A 81 3.15 6.28 8.35
N PHE A 82 3.00 5.12 7.72
CA PHE A 82 2.31 4.95 6.45
C PHE A 82 1.06 4.12 6.64
N VAL A 83 -0.08 4.63 6.18
CA VAL A 83 -1.34 3.87 6.16
C VAL A 83 -1.22 2.81 5.08
N LEU A 84 -1.55 1.56 5.44
CA LEU A 84 -1.50 0.42 4.53
C LEU A 84 -2.89 -0.07 4.16
N SER A 85 -3.82 -0.03 5.12
CA SER A 85 -5.18 -0.44 4.84
C SER A 85 -6.22 0.31 5.65
N TYR A 86 -7.44 0.34 5.12
CA TYR A 86 -8.62 0.81 5.84
C TYR A 86 -9.78 -0.15 5.65
N ALA A 87 -10.62 -0.21 6.67
CA ALA A 87 -11.83 -1.01 6.69
C ALA A 87 -12.94 -0.25 7.41
N GLY A 88 -14.19 -0.60 7.14
CA GLY A 88 -15.30 -0.11 7.96
C GLY A 88 -16.63 -0.57 7.46
N SER A 89 -17.69 -0.01 8.03
CA SER A 89 -19.07 -0.33 7.68
C SER A 89 -19.90 0.93 7.66
N CYS A 90 -20.51 1.20 6.50
CA CYS A 90 -21.45 2.30 6.36
C CYS A 90 -22.69 2.10 7.25
N LEU A 91 -23.02 0.83 7.57
CA LEU A 91 -24.18 0.49 8.40
C LEU A 91 -23.95 0.81 9.89
N SER A 92 -22.72 0.64 10.39
CA SER A 92 -22.40 0.96 11.79
C SER A 92 -21.78 2.34 11.98
N GLY A 93 -21.41 3.03 10.90
CA GLY A 93 -20.65 4.28 10.95
C GLY A 93 -19.22 4.12 11.51
N GLY A 94 -18.77 2.87 11.72
CA GLY A 94 -17.46 2.56 12.28
C GLY A 94 -16.44 2.33 11.17
N TYR A 95 -15.36 3.11 11.21
CA TYR A 95 -14.22 2.96 10.30
C TYR A 95 -12.93 2.81 11.09
N SER A 96 -11.99 2.09 10.53
CA SER A 96 -10.65 1.97 11.06
C SER A 96 -9.64 1.89 9.94
N TRP A 97 -8.41 2.19 10.30
CA TRP A 97 -7.29 2.03 9.39
C TRP A 97 -6.10 1.53 10.15
N THR A 98 -5.24 0.81 9.43
CA THR A 98 -3.99 0.28 9.94
C THR A 98 -2.82 0.89 9.18
N GLY A 99 -1.80 1.26 9.93
CA GLY A 99 -0.54 1.76 9.41
C GLY A 99 0.64 1.16 10.15
N VAL A 100 1.83 1.53 9.68
CA VAL A 100 3.11 1.05 10.19
C VAL A 100 4.09 2.20 10.33
N CYS A 101 4.92 2.16 11.38
CA CYS A 101 5.95 3.17 11.60
C CYS A 101 7.12 2.99 10.62
N ALA A 102 7.63 4.11 10.09
CA ALA A 102 8.81 4.12 9.22
C ALA A 102 10.13 4.00 10.01
N ARG A 103 10.13 4.26 11.32
CA ARG A 103 11.33 4.25 12.15
C ARG A 103 11.81 2.82 12.41
N ALA A 104 13.05 2.54 12.05
CA ALA A 104 13.71 1.28 12.37
C ALA A 104 13.66 0.99 13.89
N GLY A 105 13.34 -0.26 14.25
CA GLY A 105 13.18 -0.69 15.65
C GLY A 105 11.85 -0.32 16.30
N CYS A 106 10.99 0.48 15.66
CA CYS A 106 9.64 0.71 16.15
C CYS A 106 8.71 -0.42 15.67
N ALA A 107 8.25 -1.26 16.60
CA ALA A 107 7.25 -2.30 16.31
C ALA A 107 5.82 -1.76 16.11
N GLY A 108 5.65 -0.44 16.02
CA GLY A 108 4.35 0.22 15.99
C GLY A 108 3.60 0.01 14.68
N ALA A 109 2.99 -1.15 14.51
CA ALA A 109 1.73 -1.23 13.79
C ALA A 109 0.69 -0.45 14.59
N PHE A 110 -0.12 0.35 13.90
CA PHE A 110 -1.12 1.17 14.58
C PHE A 110 -2.45 1.07 13.88
N THR A 111 -3.48 0.78 14.67
CA THR A 111 -4.86 0.81 14.24
C THR A 111 -5.51 2.04 14.85
N LYS A 112 -6.16 2.86 14.03
CA LYS A 112 -6.92 4.01 14.52
C LYS A 112 -8.35 3.92 14.02
N ALA A 113 -9.29 4.22 14.91
CA ALA A 113 -10.65 4.51 14.47
C ALA A 113 -10.64 5.80 13.63
N SER A 114 -11.36 5.79 12.52
CA SER A 114 -11.73 7.01 11.81
C SER A 114 -13.24 7.22 11.94
N ARG A 115 -13.63 8.49 12.01
CA ARG A 115 -15.03 8.89 11.97
C ARG A 115 -15.56 9.00 10.54
N SER A 116 -14.68 8.91 9.54
CA SER A 116 -15.02 9.11 8.15
C SER A 116 -14.20 8.21 7.23
N LEU A 117 -14.89 7.37 6.47
CA LEU A 117 -14.30 6.62 5.36
C LEU A 117 -13.68 7.55 4.31
N VAL A 118 -14.26 8.74 4.13
CA VAL A 118 -13.91 9.68 3.05
C VAL A 118 -12.45 10.13 3.16
N GLU A 119 -11.93 10.27 4.38
CA GLU A 119 -10.54 10.68 4.64
C GLU A 119 -9.51 9.75 3.97
N LEU A 120 -9.84 8.46 3.82
CA LEU A 120 -8.91 7.47 3.26
C LEU A 120 -9.37 6.94 1.90
N HIS A 121 -10.68 6.74 1.73
CA HIS A 121 -11.27 6.21 0.52
C HIS A 121 -11.33 7.24 -0.60
N GLY A 122 -11.65 8.51 -0.31
CA GLY A 122 -11.76 9.57 -1.31
C GLY A 122 -10.46 9.78 -2.09
N PRO A 123 -9.33 10.03 -1.41
CA PRO A 123 -8.03 10.15 -2.07
C PRO A 123 -7.65 8.89 -2.88
N ALA A 124 -7.91 7.70 -2.33
CA ALA A 124 -7.63 6.45 -3.02
C ALA A 124 -8.45 6.30 -4.32
N GLN A 125 -9.72 6.66 -4.29
CA GLN A 125 -10.58 6.69 -5.47
C GLN A 125 -10.10 7.69 -6.52
N GLU A 126 -9.67 8.87 -6.09
CA GLU A 126 -9.18 9.91 -7.00
C GLU A 126 -7.93 9.45 -7.76
N VAL A 127 -6.96 8.88 -7.06
CA VAL A 127 -5.74 8.34 -7.67
C VAL A 127 -6.06 7.23 -8.68
N LEU A 128 -6.97 6.32 -8.32
CA LEU A 128 -7.35 5.21 -9.18
C LEU A 128 -8.20 5.66 -10.38
N GLY A 129 -9.13 6.59 -10.18
CA GLY A 129 -10.02 7.11 -11.22
C GLY A 129 -9.30 7.91 -12.30
N ARG A 130 -8.19 8.59 -11.96
CA ARG A 130 -7.34 9.31 -12.93
C ARG A 130 -6.61 8.39 -13.92
N ARG A 131 -6.38 7.12 -13.55
CA ARG A 131 -5.61 6.16 -14.37
C ARG A 131 -6.48 5.18 -15.17
N ASP A 132 -7.75 4.96 -14.79
CA ASP A 132 -8.67 4.12 -15.56
C ASP A 132 -10.16 4.50 -15.34
N PRO A 133 -10.77 5.30 -16.25
CA PRO A 133 -12.19 5.65 -16.17
C PRO A 133 -13.15 4.49 -16.53
N THR A 134 -12.64 3.37 -17.05
CA THR A 134 -13.46 2.24 -17.55
C THR A 134 -13.48 1.01 -16.63
N ARG A 135 -12.59 0.95 -15.63
CA ARG A 135 -12.48 -0.17 -14.67
C ARG A 135 -12.51 0.26 -13.21
N ALA A 136 -13.22 1.33 -12.89
CA ALA A 136 -13.61 1.60 -11.52
C ALA A 136 -14.37 0.37 -10.97
N TRP A 137 -13.65 -0.46 -10.20
CA TRP A 137 -14.15 -1.50 -9.29
C TRP A 137 -14.74 -2.80 -9.87
N ARG A 138 -15.11 -2.90 -11.15
CA ARG A 138 -15.98 -4.00 -11.60
C ARG A 138 -15.42 -5.43 -11.71
N ARG A 139 -14.14 -5.71 -11.48
CA ARG A 139 -13.63 -7.09 -11.68
C ARG A 139 -12.78 -7.73 -10.58
N VAL A 140 -12.38 -7.01 -9.55
CA VAL A 140 -11.59 -7.61 -8.44
C VAL A 140 -12.48 -7.99 -7.24
N ALA A 141 -13.72 -7.52 -7.20
CA ALA A 141 -14.62 -7.71 -6.05
C ALA A 141 -15.44 -9.01 -6.05
N VAL A 142 -15.54 -9.75 -7.16
CA VAL A 142 -16.53 -10.86 -7.27
C VAL A 142 -15.92 -12.24 -7.55
N ARG A 143 -14.71 -12.31 -8.11
CA ARG A 143 -13.98 -13.56 -8.27
C ARG A 143 -12.53 -13.27 -7.93
N GLY A 144 -11.87 -14.15 -7.20
CA GLY A 144 -10.42 -14.09 -6.97
C GLY A 144 -9.60 -14.33 -8.25
N GLU A 145 -9.99 -13.71 -9.37
CA GLU A 145 -9.31 -13.78 -10.64
C GLU A 145 -8.34 -12.60 -10.76
N GLN A 146 -7.07 -12.97 -10.92
CA GLN A 146 -6.00 -12.08 -11.33
C GLN A 146 -6.42 -11.42 -12.64
N GLY A 147 -6.33 -10.09 -12.73
CA GLY A 147 -6.60 -9.37 -13.97
C GLY A 147 -5.74 -9.91 -15.13
N PRO A 148 -6.22 -9.80 -16.38
CA PRO A 148 -5.49 -10.36 -17.52
C PRO A 148 -4.16 -9.63 -17.68
N GLY A 149 -3.06 -10.33 -17.44
CA GLY A 149 -1.69 -9.83 -17.56
C GLY A 149 -0.93 -9.61 -16.25
N ALA A 150 -1.57 -9.75 -15.08
CA ALA A 150 -0.87 -9.66 -13.80
C ALA A 150 -0.32 -11.04 -13.42
N GLY A 151 0.78 -11.45 -14.05
CA GLY A 151 1.66 -12.43 -13.42
C GLY A 151 2.02 -11.86 -12.06
N SER A 152 1.47 -12.44 -10.99
CA SER A 152 1.69 -11.99 -9.62
C SER A 152 3.13 -12.34 -9.23
N ALA A 153 4.11 -11.59 -9.74
CA ALA A 153 5.37 -11.48 -9.05
C ALA A 153 4.99 -10.94 -7.66
N PRO A 154 5.20 -11.72 -6.59
CA PRO A 154 4.80 -11.28 -5.27
C PRO A 154 5.51 -9.95 -5.00
N LEU A 155 4.83 -9.00 -4.36
CA LEU A 155 5.43 -7.69 -4.06
C LEU A 155 6.82 -7.85 -3.41
N SER A 156 7.05 -8.92 -2.65
CA SER A 156 8.38 -9.28 -2.11
C SER A 156 9.48 -9.46 -3.17
N ALA A 157 9.18 -10.04 -4.33
CA ALA A 157 10.13 -10.19 -5.44
C ALA A 157 10.39 -8.86 -6.16
N LEU A 158 9.35 -8.05 -6.36
CA LEU A 158 9.47 -6.72 -6.96
C LEU A 158 10.19 -5.72 -6.03
N LEU A 159 9.88 -5.75 -4.73
CA LEU A 159 10.63 -5.02 -3.70
C LEU A 159 12.07 -5.51 -3.64
N GLY A 160 12.29 -6.83 -3.69
CA GLY A 160 13.64 -7.40 -3.74
C GLY A 160 14.44 -6.86 -4.92
N ALA A 161 13.86 -6.82 -6.12
CA ALA A 161 14.50 -6.26 -7.31
C ALA A 161 14.75 -4.75 -7.19
N LEU A 162 13.75 -3.98 -6.77
CA LEU A 162 13.87 -2.52 -6.61
C LEU A 162 14.89 -2.13 -5.53
N LEU A 163 14.99 -2.90 -4.45
CA LEU A 163 15.95 -2.70 -3.36
C LEU A 163 17.35 -3.23 -3.73
N ALA A 164 17.46 -4.32 -4.49
CA ALA A 164 18.75 -4.83 -4.97
C ALA A 164 19.41 -3.89 -5.98
N GLU A 165 18.63 -3.28 -6.88
CA GLU A 165 19.12 -2.22 -7.77
C GLU A 165 19.63 -1.00 -6.98
N ALA A 166 18.98 -0.66 -5.86
CA ALA A 166 19.43 0.42 -4.98
C ALA A 166 20.82 0.13 -4.37
N ALA A 167 21.03 -1.11 -3.91
CA ALA A 167 22.31 -1.56 -3.39
C ALA A 167 23.41 -1.57 -4.47
N GLY A 168 23.05 -1.88 -5.72
CA GLY A 168 23.96 -1.84 -6.86
C GLY A 168 24.35 -0.43 -7.32
N GLN A 169 23.46 0.55 -7.21
CA GLN A 169 23.76 1.95 -7.56
C GLN A 169 24.66 2.66 -6.53
N GLY A 170 24.73 2.15 -5.29
CA GLY A 170 25.64 2.65 -4.25
C GLY A 170 27.11 2.28 -4.40
N SER A 171 27.49 1.44 -5.38
CA SER A 171 28.89 1.00 -5.58
C SER A 171 29.64 1.70 -6.73
N SER A 172 29.08 2.76 -7.33
CA SER A 172 29.75 3.48 -8.43
C SER A 172 30.32 4.86 -8.05
N LEU A 173 30.25 5.27 -6.78
CA LEU A 173 30.91 6.48 -6.29
C LEU A 173 32.09 6.11 -5.38
N HIS A 174 33.18 5.66 -5.99
CA HIS A 174 34.57 6.02 -5.67
C HIS A 174 35.56 5.14 -6.45
N CYS A 175 36.26 5.77 -7.39
CA CYS A 175 37.70 5.68 -7.68
C CYS A 175 37.96 6.01 -9.15
N GLY A 176 38.60 7.16 -9.39
CA GLY A 176 39.04 7.64 -10.71
C GLY A 176 39.01 9.15 -10.76
#